data_AF-A0A224YEA5-F1
#
_entry.id   AF-A0A224YEA5-F1
#
_cell.length_a   1.000
_cell.length_b   1.000
_cell.length_c   1.000
_cell.angle_alpha   90.00
_cell.angle_beta   90.00
_cell.angle_gamma   90.00
#
_symmetry.space_group_name_H-M   'P 1'
#
loop_
_entity.id
_entity.type
_entity.pdbx_description
1 polymer ?
#
loop_
_entity_poly.entity_id
_entity_poly.type
_entity_poly.pdbx_seq_one_letter_code
_entity_poly.pdbx_strand_id
1 'polypeptide(L)'
;MRVQIFSVLYFSLTVQTLDNPNTEYDSYSYEEEVATTPKAIGTRRPTKKRPRDPVFSVKEFLDTNDTIWVYSSTEEGNITCRVDVMEDVNPLYANITRYTLSNGEISIFSAKAEFSYNPNLATTADDYNEMKLESSGNNNPFETLIHMSEDKACGVFYVNYHSDVHLHEVVQIPREEKTHALGEIASQAMCMCEA
;
A
#
# COMPACT_ATOMS: atom_id res chain seq x y z
N MET A 1 14.47 55.42 -28.89
CA MET A 1 15.05 54.98 -27.61
C MET A 1 13.92 54.64 -26.66
N ARG A 2 13.68 53.36 -26.37
CA ARG A 2 12.70 52.91 -25.37
C ARG A 2 13.48 52.36 -24.18
N VAL A 3 13.28 52.97 -23.01
CA VAL A 3 13.90 52.59 -21.74
C VAL A 3 13.13 51.40 -21.18
N GLN A 4 13.80 50.27 -20.98
CA GLN A 4 13.25 49.13 -20.23
C GLN A 4 13.61 49.31 -18.75
N ILE A 5 12.59 49.33 -17.90
CA ILE A 5 12.73 49.32 -16.44
C ILE A 5 12.66 47.85 -16.01
N PHE A 6 13.77 47.31 -15.50
CA PHE A 6 13.80 46.01 -14.85
C PHE A 6 13.44 46.19 -13.38
N SER A 7 12.26 45.73 -12.98
CA SER A 7 11.88 45.61 -11.56
C SER A 7 12.52 44.36 -10.97
N VAL A 8 13.50 44.55 -10.08
CA VAL A 8 14.09 43.49 -9.27
C VAL A 8 13.24 43.32 -8.01
N LEU A 9 12.48 42.22 -7.92
CA LEU A 9 11.77 41.84 -6.71
C LEU A 9 12.77 41.23 -5.70
N TYR A 10 13.13 42.02 -4.69
CA TYR A 10 13.84 41.51 -3.51
C TYR A 10 12.84 40.80 -2.60
N PHE A 11 12.97 39.48 -2.48
CA PHE A 11 12.30 38.71 -1.43
C PHE A 11 13.18 38.72 -0.18
N SER A 12 12.76 39.46 0.85
CA SER A 12 13.35 39.42 2.18
C SER A 12 12.88 38.16 2.90
N LEU A 13 13.77 37.20 3.13
CA LEU A 13 13.50 36.08 4.04
C LEU A 13 13.64 36.58 5.48
N THR A 14 12.52 36.74 6.18
CA THR A 14 12.53 36.96 7.64
C THR A 14 12.56 35.60 8.34
N VAL A 15 13.70 35.26 8.94
CA VAL A 15 13.83 34.12 9.86
C VAL A 15 13.21 34.55 11.19
N GLN A 16 12.11 33.91 11.60
CA GLN A 16 11.62 34.01 12.97
C GLN A 16 12.36 32.99 13.82
N THR A 17 13.38 33.44 14.56
CA THR A 17 13.90 32.71 15.70
C THR A 17 12.94 32.93 16.87
N LEU A 18 12.18 31.91 17.26
CA LEU A 18 11.48 31.94 18.53
C LEU A 18 12.50 31.59 19.62
N ASP A 19 13.04 32.63 20.24
CA ASP A 19 13.71 32.57 21.53
C ASP A 19 12.70 32.05 22.57
N ASN A 20 13.07 31.01 23.32
CA ASN A 20 12.55 30.82 24.67
C ASN A 20 13.71 30.35 25.58
N PRO A 21 14.03 31.10 26.65
CA PRO A 21 15.25 30.90 27.44
C PRO A 21 15.01 30.01 28.67
N ASN A 22 16.13 29.48 29.19
CA ASN A 22 16.33 28.92 30.54
C ASN A 22 15.60 27.58 30.80
N THR A 23 16.25 26.53 31.28
CA THR A 23 17.08 26.46 32.51
C THR A 23 18.15 25.38 32.32
N GLU A 24 19.42 25.75 32.37
CA GLU A 24 20.26 25.82 33.58
C GLU A 24 20.76 24.44 34.03
N TYR A 25 22.07 24.34 33.90
CA TYR A 25 22.94 23.20 34.07
C TYR A 25 23.15 22.99 35.57
N ASP A 26 22.92 21.79 36.11
CA ASP A 26 23.49 21.42 37.41
C ASP A 26 24.13 20.05 37.36
N SER A 27 25.46 20.10 37.33
CA SER A 27 26.41 19.00 37.48
C SER A 27 26.82 18.94 38.95
N TYR A 28 26.44 17.87 39.66
CA TYR A 28 27.11 17.49 40.90
C TYR A 28 27.25 15.96 41.02
N SER A 29 28.49 15.48 41.01
CA SER A 29 28.87 14.17 41.54
C SER A 29 29.29 14.33 43.00
N TYR A 30 28.79 13.50 43.92
CA TYR A 30 29.54 12.97 45.07
C TYR A 30 28.85 11.67 45.53
N GLU A 31 29.70 10.73 45.95
CA GLU A 31 29.48 9.28 46.01
C GLU A 31 28.74 8.74 47.24
N GLU A 32 28.42 7.45 47.14
CA GLU A 32 28.20 6.44 48.19
C GLU A 32 27.18 6.74 49.29
N GLU A 33 26.05 6.03 49.25
CA GLU A 33 25.70 5.14 50.36
C GLU A 33 25.16 3.80 49.85
N VAL A 34 25.71 2.73 50.44
CA VAL A 34 25.55 1.32 50.12
C VAL A 34 24.17 0.83 50.58
N ALA A 35 23.35 0.35 49.65
CA ALA A 35 22.29 -0.60 49.95
C ALA A 35 22.13 -1.61 48.80
N THR A 36 22.61 -2.80 49.06
CA THR A 36 22.71 -3.98 48.21
C THR A 36 21.35 -4.49 47.72
N THR A 37 21.03 -4.24 46.44
CA THR A 37 20.21 -5.17 45.65
C THR A 37 20.80 -5.27 44.24
N PRO A 38 21.24 -6.46 43.78
CA PRO A 38 21.68 -6.60 42.39
C PRO A 38 20.45 -6.38 41.49
N LYS A 39 20.44 -5.27 40.75
CA LYS A 39 19.56 -5.09 39.59
C LYS A 39 19.88 -6.24 38.64
N ALA A 40 18.97 -7.21 38.54
CA ALA A 40 19.05 -8.23 37.51
C ALA A 40 19.18 -7.48 36.18
N ILE A 41 20.34 -7.60 35.53
CA ILE A 41 20.52 -7.21 34.15
C ILE A 41 19.57 -8.13 33.39
N GLY A 42 18.35 -7.65 33.18
CA GLY A 42 17.40 -8.28 32.28
C GLY A 42 18.05 -8.26 30.92
N THR A 43 18.74 -9.35 30.58
CA THR A 43 19.27 -9.58 29.25
C THR A 43 18.03 -9.62 28.37
N ARG A 44 17.70 -8.50 27.72
CA ARG A 44 16.64 -8.46 26.71
C ARG A 44 17.05 -9.48 25.66
N ARG A 45 16.41 -10.65 25.68
CA ARG A 45 16.56 -11.66 24.65
C ARG A 45 16.38 -10.94 23.31
N PRO A 46 17.29 -11.12 22.33
CA PRO A 46 17.07 -10.63 20.99
C PRO A 46 15.72 -11.16 20.51
N THR A 47 14.75 -10.28 20.31
CA THR A 47 13.52 -10.64 19.62
C THR A 47 13.94 -11.03 18.22
N LYS A 48 13.89 -12.34 17.91
CA LYS A 48 14.08 -12.82 16.54
C LYS A 48 13.10 -12.04 15.67
N LYS A 49 13.61 -11.17 14.78
CA LYS A 49 12.77 -10.51 13.76
C LYS A 49 12.12 -11.64 12.98
N ARG A 50 10.78 -11.71 13.01
CA ARG A 50 10.06 -12.65 12.16
C ARG A 50 10.45 -12.35 10.71
N PRO A 51 10.67 -13.37 9.87
CA PRO A 51 10.77 -13.16 8.43
C PRO A 51 9.56 -12.34 7.97
N ARG A 52 9.80 -11.40 7.07
CA ARG A 52 8.74 -10.66 6.42
C ARG A 52 7.95 -11.64 5.54
N ASP A 53 6.63 -11.49 5.50
CA ASP A 53 5.77 -12.27 4.60
C ASP A 53 6.18 -12.00 3.14
N PRO A 54 6.03 -12.99 2.24
CA PRO A 54 6.37 -12.81 0.83
C PRO A 54 5.47 -11.74 0.19
N VAL A 55 6.05 -10.93 -0.70
CA VAL A 55 5.33 -9.97 -1.54
C VAL A 55 5.21 -10.57 -2.93
N PHE A 56 3.99 -10.63 -3.46
CA PHE A 56 3.70 -11.20 -4.78
C PHE A 56 3.53 -10.09 -5.82
N SER A 57 4.06 -10.30 -7.01
CA SER A 57 3.99 -9.33 -8.11
C SER A 57 2.67 -9.46 -8.87
N VAL A 58 1.87 -8.39 -8.88
CA VAL A 58 0.63 -8.33 -9.69
C VAL A 58 0.96 -8.46 -11.17
N LYS A 59 2.05 -7.82 -11.63
CA LYS A 59 2.49 -7.97 -13.02
C LYS A 59 2.73 -9.43 -13.35
N GLU A 60 3.45 -10.16 -12.51
CA GLU A 60 3.76 -11.56 -12.74
C GLU A 60 2.50 -12.44 -12.80
N PHE A 61 1.50 -12.14 -11.99
CA PHE A 61 0.21 -12.84 -12.02
C PHE A 61 -0.60 -12.55 -13.29
N LEU A 62 -0.62 -11.29 -13.75
CA LEU A 62 -1.39 -10.87 -14.92
C LEU A 62 -0.71 -11.18 -16.26
N ASP A 63 0.60 -11.46 -16.27
CA ASP A 63 1.39 -11.77 -17.48
C ASP A 63 1.07 -13.19 -18.00
N THR A 64 -0.15 -13.36 -18.49
CA THR A 64 -0.71 -14.60 -19.03
C THR A 64 -1.51 -14.33 -20.30
N ASN A 65 -1.65 -15.36 -21.14
CA ASN A 65 -2.58 -15.35 -22.28
C ASN A 65 -3.95 -15.94 -21.93
N ASP A 66 -4.08 -16.54 -20.74
CA ASP A 66 -5.32 -17.15 -20.29
C ASP A 66 -6.28 -16.10 -19.71
N THR A 67 -7.57 -16.41 -19.76
CA THR A 67 -8.57 -15.61 -19.06
C THR A 67 -8.53 -15.88 -17.57
N ILE A 68 -8.65 -14.83 -16.76
CA ILE A 68 -8.63 -14.93 -15.30
C ILE A 68 -10.05 -14.85 -14.76
N TRP A 69 -10.52 -15.92 -14.14
CA TRP A 69 -11.86 -16.02 -13.57
C TRP A 69 -11.85 -15.71 -12.07
N VAL A 70 -12.84 -14.97 -11.61
CA VAL A 70 -13.14 -14.91 -10.17
C VAL A 70 -13.89 -16.18 -9.79
N TYR A 71 -13.19 -17.10 -9.14
CA TYR A 71 -13.74 -18.40 -8.72
C TYR A 71 -14.60 -18.29 -7.45
N SER A 72 -14.17 -17.44 -6.51
CA SER A 72 -14.88 -17.20 -5.25
C SER A 72 -14.66 -15.76 -4.82
N SER A 73 -15.66 -15.16 -4.17
CA SER A 73 -15.56 -13.81 -3.63
C SER A 73 -16.42 -13.69 -2.37
N THR A 74 -15.99 -12.82 -1.46
CA THR A 74 -16.80 -12.40 -0.30
C THR A 74 -17.57 -11.10 -0.58
N GLU A 75 -17.52 -10.59 -1.81
CA GLU A 75 -18.33 -9.44 -2.25
C GLU A 75 -19.82 -9.75 -2.10
N GLU A 76 -20.55 -8.84 -1.45
CA GLU A 76 -22.00 -8.96 -1.34
C GLU A 76 -22.68 -8.60 -2.66
N GLY A 77 -23.59 -9.46 -3.14
CA GLY A 77 -24.40 -9.21 -4.32
C GLY A 77 -24.65 -10.45 -5.17
N ASN A 78 -25.43 -10.29 -6.24
CA ASN A 78 -25.73 -11.36 -7.20
C ASN A 78 -24.77 -11.33 -8.39
N ILE A 79 -23.48 -11.19 -8.10
CA ILE A 79 -22.44 -11.15 -9.12
C ILE A 79 -21.88 -12.55 -9.30
N THR A 80 -21.87 -13.02 -10.53
CA THR A 80 -21.36 -14.32 -10.93
C THR A 80 -20.55 -14.18 -12.21
N CYS A 81 -19.76 -15.20 -12.54
CA CYS A 81 -19.04 -15.27 -13.82
C CYS A 81 -18.26 -13.99 -14.16
N ARG A 82 -17.53 -13.44 -13.17
CA ARG A 82 -16.61 -12.32 -13.41
C ARG A 82 -15.33 -12.88 -14.01
N VAL A 83 -14.95 -12.38 -15.18
CA VAL A 83 -13.76 -12.80 -15.91
C VAL A 83 -13.03 -11.58 -16.45
N ASP A 84 -11.71 -11.61 -16.31
CA ASP A 84 -10.81 -10.59 -16.81
C ASP A 84 -10.00 -11.14 -17.96
N VAL A 85 -9.97 -10.38 -19.05
CA VAL A 85 -9.14 -10.63 -20.23
C VAL A 85 -8.08 -9.57 -20.30
N MET A 86 -6.81 -10.00 -20.31
CA MET A 86 -5.67 -9.11 -20.44
C MET A 86 -5.44 -8.79 -21.93
N GLU A 87 -5.41 -7.52 -22.29
CA GLU A 87 -5.08 -7.07 -23.65
C GLU A 87 -3.57 -6.84 -23.82
N ASP A 88 -2.97 -6.16 -22.83
CA ASP A 88 -1.53 -6.01 -22.70
C ASP A 88 -1.13 -5.82 -21.23
N VAL A 89 0.08 -6.26 -20.91
CA VAL A 89 0.70 -6.10 -19.60
C VAL A 89 2.09 -5.53 -19.79
N ASN A 90 2.38 -4.44 -19.07
CA ASN A 90 3.70 -3.81 -19.06
C ASN A 90 4.18 -3.64 -17.60
N PRO A 91 5.36 -3.04 -17.37
CA PRO A 91 5.89 -2.92 -16.01
C PRO A 91 5.09 -2.06 -15.03
N LEU A 92 4.18 -1.19 -15.51
CA LEU A 92 3.49 -0.20 -14.68
C LEU A 92 1.97 -0.37 -14.66
N TYR A 93 1.40 -1.04 -15.65
CA TYR A 93 -0.03 -1.27 -15.75
C TYR A 93 -0.36 -2.48 -16.64
N ALA A 94 -1.62 -2.88 -16.60
CA ALA A 94 -2.24 -3.77 -17.58
C ALA A 94 -3.50 -3.13 -18.16
N ASN A 95 -3.80 -3.38 -19.43
CA ASN A 95 -5.10 -3.07 -20.00
C ASN A 95 -5.99 -4.32 -19.88
N ILE A 96 -7.14 -4.15 -19.24
CA ILE A 96 -8.03 -5.24 -18.86
C ILE A 96 -9.42 -4.97 -19.40
N THR A 97 -10.05 -5.99 -19.98
CA THR A 97 -11.48 -6.02 -20.22
C THR A 97 -12.12 -7.03 -19.26
N ARG A 98 -12.95 -6.52 -18.34
CA ARG A 98 -13.70 -7.28 -17.34
C ARG A 98 -15.13 -7.49 -17.80
N TYR A 99 -15.55 -8.74 -17.86
CA TYR A 99 -16.94 -9.14 -18.07
C TYR A 99 -17.54 -9.56 -16.74
N THR A 100 -18.79 -9.20 -16.48
CA THR A 100 -19.46 -9.56 -15.23
C THR A 100 -20.92 -9.89 -15.51
N LEU A 101 -21.41 -11.01 -14.97
CA LEU A 101 -22.83 -11.36 -14.99
C LEU A 101 -23.46 -10.96 -13.66
N SER A 102 -24.38 -9.99 -13.68
CA SER A 102 -25.11 -9.54 -12.50
C SER A 102 -26.61 -9.52 -12.78
N ASN A 103 -27.39 -10.21 -11.94
CA ASN A 103 -28.85 -10.32 -12.10
C ASN A 103 -29.32 -10.78 -13.51
N GLY A 104 -28.53 -11.61 -14.18
CA GLY A 104 -28.82 -12.12 -15.53
C GLY A 104 -28.40 -11.19 -16.68
N GLU A 105 -27.84 -10.02 -16.38
CA GLU A 105 -27.31 -9.09 -17.38
C GLU A 105 -25.79 -9.11 -17.39
N ILE A 106 -25.21 -9.07 -18.60
CA ILE A 106 -23.76 -8.99 -18.79
C ILE A 106 -23.35 -7.53 -18.90
N SER A 107 -22.43 -7.10 -18.03
CA SER A 107 -21.72 -5.83 -18.15
C SER A 107 -20.30 -6.06 -18.65
N ILE A 108 -19.80 -5.08 -19.41
CA ILE A 108 -18.45 -5.07 -19.98
C ILE A 108 -17.78 -3.77 -19.55
N PHE A 109 -16.57 -3.88 -19.01
CA PHE A 109 -15.79 -2.75 -18.54
C PHE A 109 -14.34 -2.91 -18.96
N SER A 110 -13.86 -2.00 -19.81
CA SER A 110 -12.45 -1.94 -20.21
C SER A 110 -11.76 -0.79 -19.47
N ALA A 111 -10.62 -1.08 -18.86
CA ALA A 111 -9.87 -0.10 -18.09
C ALA A 111 -8.39 -0.41 -18.04
N LYS A 112 -7.64 0.63 -17.69
CA LYS A 112 -6.23 0.52 -17.31
C LYS A 112 -6.14 0.16 -15.82
N ALA A 113 -5.48 -0.96 -15.52
CA ALA A 113 -5.14 -1.39 -14.18
C ALA A 113 -3.76 -0.83 -13.81
N GLU A 114 -3.72 0.27 -13.08
CA GLU A 114 -2.44 0.88 -12.65
C GLU A 114 -1.86 0.12 -11.47
N PHE A 115 -0.57 -0.21 -11.56
CA PHE A 115 0.14 -0.95 -10.52
C PHE A 115 0.68 -0.02 -9.43
N SER A 116 0.59 -0.48 -8.19
CA SER A 116 1.05 0.21 -6.99
C SER A 116 1.54 -0.81 -5.96
N TYR A 117 1.99 -0.32 -4.82
CA TYR A 117 2.33 -1.15 -3.67
C TYR A 117 1.42 -0.79 -2.49
N ASN A 118 0.89 -1.81 -1.83
CA ASN A 118 0.15 -1.60 -0.59
C ASN A 118 1.15 -1.32 0.53
N PRO A 119 1.18 -0.12 1.14
CA PRO A 119 2.23 0.29 2.08
C PRO A 119 2.23 -0.50 3.40
N ASN A 120 1.19 -1.29 3.67
CA ASN A 120 1.16 -2.17 4.85
C ASN A 120 1.82 -3.53 4.59
N LEU A 121 1.98 -3.94 3.33
CA LEU A 121 2.50 -5.26 2.94
C LEU A 121 3.80 -5.18 2.15
N ALA A 122 3.96 -4.13 1.33
CA ALA A 122 5.05 -3.90 0.40
C ALA A 122 5.78 -2.56 0.70
N THR A 123 7.01 -2.43 0.19
CA THR A 123 7.82 -1.21 0.19
C THR A 123 8.23 -0.89 -1.24
N THR A 124 8.82 0.28 -1.47
CA THR A 124 9.31 0.70 -2.80
C THR A 124 10.44 -0.16 -3.37
N ALA A 125 11.01 -1.07 -2.58
CA ALA A 125 12.02 -2.03 -3.03
C ALA A 125 11.43 -3.38 -3.46
N ASP A 126 10.15 -3.61 -3.17
CA ASP A 126 9.42 -4.82 -3.56
C ASP A 126 8.69 -4.59 -4.89
N ASP A 127 8.25 -5.66 -5.54
CA ASP A 127 7.38 -5.57 -6.72
C ASP A 127 6.01 -4.98 -6.36
N TYR A 128 5.34 -4.40 -7.36
CA TYR A 128 3.97 -3.93 -7.21
C TYR A 128 3.03 -5.09 -6.89
N ASN A 129 2.40 -5.02 -5.73
CA ASN A 129 1.49 -6.05 -5.20
C ASN A 129 0.03 -5.60 -5.16
N GLU A 130 -0.26 -4.41 -5.67
CA GLU A 130 -1.59 -3.81 -5.65
C GLU A 130 -1.89 -3.19 -7.03
N MET A 131 -3.15 -3.19 -7.42
CA MET A 131 -3.60 -2.50 -8.63
C MET A 131 -4.90 -1.75 -8.40
N LYS A 132 -5.15 -0.74 -9.23
CA LYS A 132 -6.40 0.02 -9.26
C LYS A 132 -6.89 0.13 -10.68
N LEU A 133 -8.17 -0.21 -10.90
CA LEU A 133 -8.80 -0.03 -12.21
C LEU A 133 -9.21 1.42 -12.38
N GLU A 134 -8.68 2.11 -13.39
CA GLU A 134 -9.10 3.45 -13.76
C GLU A 134 -10.50 3.41 -14.40
N SER A 135 -11.52 3.73 -13.60
CA SER A 135 -12.88 4.02 -14.08
C SER A 135 -13.18 5.51 -14.01
N SER A 136 -14.18 5.97 -14.77
CA SER A 136 -14.69 7.35 -14.74
C SER A 136 -15.34 7.76 -13.40
N GLY A 137 -15.38 6.87 -12.40
CA GLY A 137 -15.85 7.14 -11.04
C GLY A 137 -14.71 7.40 -10.06
N ASN A 138 -14.96 8.23 -9.04
CA ASN A 138 -13.94 8.69 -8.08
C ASN A 138 -13.57 7.68 -6.98
N ASN A 139 -14.27 6.55 -6.86
CA ASN A 139 -14.08 5.56 -5.78
C ASN A 139 -13.78 4.17 -6.34
N ASN A 140 -12.68 4.02 -7.05
CA ASN A 140 -12.25 2.70 -7.51
C ASN A 140 -11.42 2.04 -6.40
N PRO A 141 -11.82 0.86 -5.90
CA PRO A 141 -11.04 0.17 -4.88
C PRO A 141 -9.72 -0.31 -5.47
N PHE A 142 -8.76 -0.53 -4.59
CA PHE A 142 -7.54 -1.25 -4.88
C PHE A 142 -7.79 -2.75 -4.74
N GLU A 143 -7.12 -3.54 -5.58
CA GLU A 143 -7.04 -4.98 -5.51
C GLU A 143 -5.59 -5.36 -5.18
N THR A 144 -5.34 -5.83 -3.95
CA THR A 144 -4.01 -6.22 -3.45
C THR A 144 -3.83 -7.74 -3.53
N LEU A 145 -2.81 -8.21 -4.25
CA LEU A 145 -2.45 -9.63 -4.29
C LEU A 145 -1.77 -10.03 -2.97
N ILE A 146 -2.46 -10.86 -2.17
CA ILE A 146 -1.99 -11.32 -0.86
C ILE A 146 -1.48 -12.76 -0.88
N HIS A 147 -1.80 -13.51 -1.94
CA HIS A 147 -1.32 -14.88 -2.15
C HIS A 147 -1.29 -15.20 -3.63
N MET A 148 -0.29 -15.97 -4.08
CA MET A 148 -0.20 -16.53 -5.42
C MET A 148 0.25 -17.99 -5.33
N SER A 149 -0.37 -18.87 -6.12
CA SER A 149 0.03 -20.27 -6.22
C SER A 149 1.41 -20.42 -6.84
N GLU A 150 2.07 -21.55 -6.62
CA GLU A 150 3.43 -21.81 -7.12
C GLU A 150 3.51 -21.81 -8.66
N ASP A 151 2.46 -22.32 -9.32
CA ASP A 151 2.29 -22.30 -10.78
C ASP A 151 1.75 -20.97 -11.32
N LYS A 152 1.45 -20.02 -10.41
CA LYS A 152 0.88 -18.71 -10.69
C LYS A 152 -0.52 -18.75 -11.30
N ALA A 153 -1.15 -19.93 -11.38
CA ALA A 153 -2.47 -20.10 -11.97
C ALA A 153 -3.58 -19.49 -11.12
N CYS A 154 -3.38 -19.30 -9.81
CA CYS A 154 -4.36 -18.72 -8.89
C CYS A 154 -3.74 -17.66 -7.98
N GLY A 155 -4.50 -16.61 -7.71
CA GLY A 155 -4.18 -15.53 -6.79
C GLY A 155 -5.35 -15.21 -5.87
N VAL A 156 -5.05 -14.77 -4.65
CA VAL A 156 -6.05 -14.21 -3.74
C VAL A 156 -5.83 -12.71 -3.65
N PHE A 157 -6.85 -11.95 -4.00
CA PHE A 157 -6.87 -10.50 -3.95
C PHE A 157 -7.74 -10.02 -2.80
N TYR A 158 -7.19 -9.07 -2.06
CA TYR A 158 -7.90 -8.31 -1.05
C TYR A 158 -8.34 -6.97 -1.66
N VAL A 159 -9.62 -6.61 -1.48
CA VAL A 159 -10.20 -5.39 -2.05
C VAL A 159 -10.36 -4.33 -0.95
N ASN A 160 -9.75 -3.16 -1.14
CA ASN A 160 -9.68 -2.09 -0.14
C ASN A 160 -9.84 -0.69 -0.73
N TYR A 161 -10.34 0.24 0.08
CA TYR A 161 -10.26 1.68 -0.18
C TYR A 161 -9.16 2.27 0.69
N HIS A 162 -8.19 2.93 0.07
CA HIS A 162 -7.30 3.85 0.76
C HIS A 162 -7.06 5.08 -0.11
N SER A 163 -6.75 6.20 0.52
CA SER A 163 -6.38 7.41 -0.21
C SER A 163 -5.00 7.23 -0.84
N ASP A 164 -4.86 7.65 -2.10
CA ASP A 164 -3.57 7.84 -2.80
C ASP A 164 -2.72 8.91 -2.08
N VAL A 165 -2.29 8.66 -0.85
CA VAL A 165 -1.36 9.55 -0.15
C VAL A 165 0.02 9.23 -0.68
N HIS A 166 0.37 9.89 -1.78
CA HIS A 166 1.76 10.02 -2.18
C HIS A 166 2.57 10.53 -0.99
N LEU A 167 3.52 9.70 -0.54
CA LEU A 167 4.44 9.90 0.57
C LEU A 167 4.89 11.36 0.80
N HIS A 168 4.64 11.88 2.01
CA HIS A 168 5.67 12.51 2.84
C HIS A 168 5.32 12.33 4.33
N GLU A 169 6.35 11.97 5.10
CA GLU A 169 6.38 11.75 6.56
C GLU A 169 6.11 10.32 7.06
N VAL A 170 7.21 9.67 7.48
CA VAL A 170 7.22 8.40 8.21
C VAL A 170 6.76 8.69 9.64
N VAL A 171 5.46 8.54 9.91
CA VAL A 171 4.98 8.38 11.28
C VAL A 171 4.94 6.89 11.59
N GLN A 172 5.86 6.43 12.45
CA GLN A 172 5.83 5.08 12.99
C GLN A 172 4.61 4.94 13.91
N ILE A 173 3.49 4.45 13.40
CA ILE A 173 2.33 4.06 14.21
C ILE A 173 2.62 2.68 14.85
N PRO A 174 2.51 2.53 16.18
CA PRO A 174 2.71 1.25 16.87
C PRO A 174 1.81 0.14 16.35
N ARG A 175 2.36 -1.07 16.29
CA ARG A 175 1.80 -2.27 15.63
C ARG A 175 0.50 -2.81 16.25
N GLU A 176 0.08 -2.32 17.42
CA GLU A 176 -1.04 -2.91 18.18
C GLU A 176 -2.43 -2.35 17.84
N GLU A 177 -2.53 -1.28 17.04
CA GLU A 177 -3.82 -0.63 16.72
C GLU A 177 -4.35 -0.90 15.30
N LYS A 178 -3.60 -1.66 14.47
CA LYS A 178 -3.90 -1.81 13.02
C LYS A 178 -4.98 -2.82 12.65
N THR A 179 -5.48 -3.64 13.57
CA THR A 179 -6.53 -4.63 13.25
C THR A 179 -7.93 -4.02 13.09
N HIS A 180 -8.13 -2.73 13.38
CA HIS A 180 -9.45 -2.09 13.34
C HIS A 180 -9.59 -0.94 12.31
N ALA A 181 -8.55 -0.61 11.54
CA ALA A 181 -8.56 0.55 10.63
C ALA A 181 -8.55 0.21 9.13
N LEU A 182 -8.58 -1.07 8.76
CA LEU A 182 -8.76 -1.51 7.38
C LEU A 182 -10.26 -1.73 7.18
N GLY A 183 -10.92 -0.80 6.47
CA GLY A 183 -12.26 -1.02 5.96
C GLY A 183 -12.22 -2.12 4.92
N GLU A 184 -12.35 -3.36 5.36
CA GLU A 184 -12.46 -4.53 4.52
C GLU A 184 -13.80 -4.50 3.77
N ILE A 185 -13.72 -4.65 2.44
CA ILE A 185 -14.89 -4.66 1.57
C ILE A 185 -15.14 -6.10 1.12
N ALA A 186 -14.11 -6.74 0.57
CA ALA A 186 -14.19 -8.10 0.06
C ALA A 186 -12.79 -8.70 -0.13
N SER A 187 -12.74 -10.02 -0.24
CA SER A 187 -11.63 -10.77 -0.79
C SER A 187 -12.13 -11.63 -1.95
N GLN A 188 -11.31 -11.80 -2.99
CA GLN A 188 -11.65 -12.61 -4.16
C GLN A 188 -10.50 -13.53 -4.54
N ALA A 189 -10.83 -14.77 -4.90
CA ALA A 189 -9.91 -15.74 -5.47
C ALA A 189 -10.04 -15.68 -7.00
N MET A 190 -8.93 -15.36 -7.66
CA MET A 190 -8.81 -15.21 -9.10
C MET A 190 -7.96 -16.36 -9.63
N CYS A 191 -8.46 -17.11 -10.61
CA CYS A 191 -7.76 -18.25 -11.19
C CYS A 191 -7.84 -18.25 -12.71
N MET A 192 -6.75 -18.61 -13.36
CA MET A 192 -6.70 -18.91 -14.78
C MET A 192 -7.51 -20.19 -15.04
N CYS A 193 -8.31 -20.19 -16.10
CA CYS A 193 -8.98 -21.41 -16.57
C CYS A 193 -8.58 -21.63 -18.02
N GLU A 194 -8.11 -22.84 -18.34
CA GLU A 194 -7.93 -23.28 -19.72
C GLU A 194 -9.31 -23.37 -20.40
N ALA A 195 -9.44 -22.75 -21.57
CA ALA A 195 -10.65 -22.75 -22.39
C ALA A 195 -10.76 -24.00 -23.28
#